data_AF-A0A0U1RNL2-F1
#
_entry.id   AF-A0A0U1RNL2-F1
#
_cell.length_a   1.000
_cell.length_b   1.000
_cell.length_c   1.000
_cell.angle_alpha   90.00
_cell.angle_beta   90.00
_cell.angle_gamma   90.00
#
_symmetry.space_group_name_H-M   'P 1'
#
loop_
_entity.id
_entity.type
_entity.pdbx_description
1 polymer ?
#
loop_
_entity_poly.entity_id
_entity_poly.type
_entity_poly.pdbx_seq_one_letter_code
_entity_poly.pdbx_strand_id
1 'polypeptide(L)'
;MSDGVGTFRMVPEEEQELRAQLEQLTTKDHGPVFGPCSQLPRHTLQKAKDELNEKEETREEAVRELQELVQAQAASGEELALAVAERVQARDSAFLLRFIRARKFDVGRAYELLKGYVNFRLQYPELFDSLSMEALRCTIEAGYPGVLSSRDKYGRVVMLFNIENWHCEEVTFDE
;
A
#
# COMPACT_ATOMS: atom_id res chain seq x y z
N MET A 1 -12.89 9.09 -39.49
CA MET A 1 -13.59 8.45 -38.38
C MET A 1 -13.02 7.04 -38.30
N SER A 2 -12.22 6.71 -37.28
CA SER A 2 -11.64 5.36 -37.17
C SER A 2 -12.56 4.51 -36.29
N ASP A 3 -13.27 3.59 -36.93
CA ASP A 3 -14.06 2.56 -36.26
C ASP A 3 -13.11 1.53 -35.63
N GLY A 4 -12.59 1.86 -34.45
CA GLY A 4 -11.84 0.91 -33.63
C GLY A 4 -12.80 -0.04 -32.93
N VAL A 5 -13.21 -1.11 -33.63
CA VAL A 5 -13.89 -2.25 -32.99
C VAL A 5 -12.95 -2.80 -31.92
N GLY A 6 -13.35 -2.69 -30.65
CA GLY A 6 -12.57 -3.22 -29.53
C GLY A 6 -12.28 -4.70 -29.76
N THR A 7 -11.00 -5.07 -29.76
CA THR A 7 -10.59 -6.46 -29.95
C THR A 7 -10.93 -7.25 -28.70
N PHE A 8 -11.74 -8.30 -28.85
CA PHE A 8 -12.05 -9.22 -27.77
C PHE A 8 -10.80 -10.06 -27.47
N ARG A 9 -10.19 -9.85 -26.30
CA ARG A 9 -9.12 -10.73 -25.81
C ARG A 9 -9.76 -12.02 -25.30
N MET A 10 -9.42 -13.14 -25.93
CA MET A 10 -9.73 -14.46 -25.38
C MET A 10 -9.04 -14.61 -24.02
N VAL A 11 -9.83 -14.80 -22.96
CA VAL A 11 -9.34 -15.04 -21.60
C VAL A 11 -9.06 -16.55 -21.47
N PRO A 12 -7.84 -16.98 -21.11
CA PRO A 12 -7.52 -18.39 -20.89
C PRO A 12 -8.46 -19.03 -19.85
N GLU A 13 -8.77 -20.32 -20.01
CA GLU A 13 -9.68 -21.05 -19.12
C GLU A 13 -9.23 -20.97 -17.65
N GLU A 14 -7.94 -21.13 -17.38
CA GLU A 14 -7.36 -20.96 -16.04
C GLU A 14 -7.62 -19.56 -15.45
N GLU A 15 -7.56 -18.50 -16.27
CA GLU A 15 -7.85 -17.12 -15.84
C GLU A 15 -9.36 -16.93 -15.57
N GLN A 16 -10.23 -17.63 -16.31
CA GLN A 16 -11.68 -17.63 -16.05
C GLN A 16 -12.02 -18.36 -14.75
N GLU A 17 -11.41 -19.52 -14.50
CA GLU A 17 -11.59 -20.29 -13.27
C GLU A 17 -11.14 -19.50 -12.04
N LEU A 18 -9.96 -18.87 -12.11
CA LEU A 18 -9.45 -17.99 -11.05
C LEU A 18 -10.41 -16.82 -10.75
N ARG A 19 -11.01 -16.23 -11.80
CA ARG A 19 -11.98 -15.15 -11.63
C ARG A 19 -13.27 -15.63 -10.99
N ALA A 20 -13.77 -16.80 -11.35
CA ALA A 20 -14.93 -17.41 -10.68
C ALA A 20 -14.63 -17.72 -9.21
N GLN A 21 -13.41 -18.18 -8.90
CA GLN A 21 -12.97 -18.42 -7.52
C GLN A 21 -12.92 -17.14 -6.68
N LEU A 22 -12.55 -15.99 -7.26
CA LEU A 22 -12.53 -14.70 -6.56
C LEU A 22 -13.89 -14.29 -5.98
N GLU A 23 -14.99 -14.74 -6.58
CA GLU A 23 -16.36 -14.43 -6.11
C GLU A 23 -16.79 -15.25 -4.90
N GLN A 24 -16.11 -16.36 -4.61
CA GLN A 24 -16.50 -17.35 -3.59
C GLN A 24 -15.51 -17.44 -2.43
N LEU A 25 -14.60 -16.47 -2.29
CA LEU A 25 -13.60 -16.46 -1.23
C LEU A 25 -14.22 -16.26 0.16
N THR A 26 -13.60 -16.90 1.14
CA THR A 26 -13.88 -16.82 2.57
C THR A 26 -12.71 -16.16 3.31
N THR A 27 -12.86 -15.94 4.61
CA THR A 27 -11.78 -15.39 5.47
C THR A 27 -10.58 -16.34 5.59
N LYS A 28 -10.77 -17.65 5.36
CA LYS A 28 -9.74 -18.67 5.52
C LYS A 28 -8.83 -18.83 4.31
N ASP A 29 -9.21 -18.26 3.17
CA ASP A 29 -8.44 -18.37 1.93
C ASP A 29 -7.24 -17.41 1.90
N HIS A 30 -7.15 -16.51 2.88
CA HIS A 30 -6.11 -15.49 2.96
C HIS A 30 -5.07 -15.83 4.03
N GLY A 31 -3.83 -15.42 3.79
CA GLY A 31 -2.74 -15.61 4.75
C GLY A 31 -2.91 -14.82 6.06
N PRO A 32 -2.04 -15.04 7.05
CA PRO A 32 -2.12 -14.35 8.33
C PRO A 32 -2.06 -12.82 8.19
N VAL A 33 -2.65 -12.11 9.15
CA VAL A 33 -2.58 -10.63 9.22
C VAL A 33 -1.18 -10.19 9.61
N PHE A 34 -0.61 -10.84 10.63
CA PHE A 34 0.70 -10.52 11.20
C PHE A 34 1.78 -11.46 10.69
N GLY A 35 3.01 -10.95 10.64
CA GLY A 35 4.19 -11.67 10.17
C GLY A 35 4.43 -11.54 8.66
N PRO A 36 5.62 -11.95 8.20
CA PRO A 36 5.97 -11.89 6.80
C PRO A 36 5.13 -12.87 5.98
N CYS A 37 4.74 -12.44 4.78
CA CYS A 37 4.06 -13.31 3.81
C CYS A 37 5.10 -14.25 3.16
N SER A 38 4.99 -15.55 3.40
CA SER A 38 5.86 -16.57 2.79
C SER A 38 5.49 -16.85 1.33
N GLN A 39 4.20 -16.82 1.00
CA GLN A 39 3.69 -17.03 -0.33
C GLN A 39 2.39 -16.26 -0.52
N LEU A 40 2.28 -15.52 -1.63
CA LEU A 40 1.04 -14.85 -1.99
C LEU A 40 0.02 -15.87 -2.50
N PRO A 41 -1.23 -15.86 -1.99
CA PRO A 41 -2.30 -16.69 -2.55
C PRO A 41 -2.48 -16.42 -4.05
N ARG A 42 -2.76 -17.47 -4.83
CA ARG A 42 -2.88 -17.38 -6.30
C ARG A 42 -3.92 -16.38 -6.75
N HIS A 43 -5.07 -16.35 -6.08
CA HIS A 43 -6.15 -15.40 -6.38
C HIS A 43 -5.73 -13.95 -6.13
N THR A 44 -4.87 -13.68 -5.14
CA THR A 44 -4.34 -12.34 -4.88
C THR A 44 -3.38 -11.86 -5.97
N LEU A 45 -2.57 -12.77 -6.52
CA LEU A 45 -1.71 -12.48 -7.68
C LEU A 45 -2.56 -12.15 -8.91
N GLN A 46 -3.59 -12.95 -9.19
CA GLN A 46 -4.52 -12.70 -10.28
C GLN A 46 -5.27 -11.37 -10.10
N LYS A 47 -5.72 -11.08 -8.87
CA LYS A 47 -6.35 -9.80 -8.53
C LYS A 47 -5.41 -8.61 -8.76
N ALA A 48 -4.14 -8.71 -8.38
CA ALA A 48 -3.15 -7.66 -8.63
C ALA A 48 -2.92 -7.43 -10.13
N LYS A 49 -2.89 -8.50 -10.92
CA LYS A 49 -2.80 -8.42 -12.39
C LYS A 49 -4.01 -7.72 -12.99
N ASP A 50 -5.22 -8.07 -12.55
CA ASP A 50 -6.48 -7.54 -13.08
C ASP A 50 -6.75 -6.09 -12.64
N GLU A 51 -6.49 -5.75 -11.37
CA GLU A 51 -6.87 -4.46 -10.79
C GLU A 51 -5.74 -3.42 -10.80
N LEU A 52 -4.49 -3.86 -10.77
CA LEU A 52 -3.32 -2.98 -10.66
C LEU A 52 -2.43 -2.98 -11.90
N ASN A 53 -2.68 -3.86 -12.88
CA ASN A 53 -1.79 -4.14 -14.01
C ASN A 53 -0.38 -4.59 -13.56
N GLU A 54 -0.30 -5.28 -12.41
CA GLU A 54 0.95 -5.80 -11.88
C GLU A 54 1.39 -7.06 -12.64
N LYS A 55 2.58 -7.02 -13.23
CA LYS A 55 3.24 -8.18 -13.85
C LYS A 55 4.62 -8.36 -13.24
N GLU A 56 5.10 -9.60 -13.16
CA GLU A 56 6.40 -9.89 -12.53
C GLU A 56 7.54 -9.17 -13.26
N GLU A 57 7.46 -9.13 -14.59
CA GLU A 57 8.46 -8.54 -15.47
C GLU A 57 8.50 -7.01 -15.39
N THR A 58 7.40 -6.36 -14.99
CA THR A 58 7.29 -4.88 -14.98
C THR A 58 7.61 -4.26 -13.63
N ARG A 59 7.78 -5.07 -12.57
CA ARG A 59 8.02 -4.57 -11.21
C ARG A 59 9.34 -3.81 -11.10
N GLU A 60 10.42 -4.41 -11.60
CA GLU A 60 11.76 -3.84 -11.49
C GLU A 60 11.87 -2.55 -12.30
N GLU A 61 11.31 -2.54 -13.52
CA GLU A 61 11.26 -1.35 -14.37
C GLU A 61 10.46 -0.21 -13.73
N ALA A 62 9.26 -0.48 -13.21
CA ALA A 62 8.44 0.54 -12.56
C ALA A 62 9.12 1.15 -11.31
N VAL A 63 9.88 0.34 -10.56
CA VAL A 63 10.69 0.85 -9.43
C VAL A 63 11.81 1.75 -9.93
N ARG A 64 12.55 1.32 -10.97
CA ARG A 64 13.62 2.12 -11.57
C ARG A 64 13.09 3.46 -12.10
N GLU A 65 11.97 3.45 -12.83
CA GLU A 65 11.33 4.66 -13.34
C GLU A 65 10.90 5.61 -12.21
N LEU A 66 10.34 5.08 -11.11
CA LEU A 66 9.98 5.90 -9.96
C LEU A 66 11.22 6.52 -9.30
N GLN A 67 12.33 5.78 -9.18
CA GLN A 67 13.59 6.30 -8.65
C GLN A 67 14.16 7.41 -9.54
N GLU A 68 14.19 7.21 -10.85
CA GLU A 68 14.63 8.21 -11.83
C GLU A 68 13.78 9.46 -11.76
N LEU A 69 12.45 9.30 -11.67
CA LEU A 69 11.53 10.43 -11.52
C LEU A 69 11.78 11.21 -10.23
N VAL A 70 12.00 10.52 -9.10
CA VAL A 70 12.34 11.18 -7.83
C VAL A 70 13.60 12.03 -7.98
N GLN A 71 14.65 11.51 -8.60
CA GLN A 71 15.91 12.24 -8.79
C GLN A 71 15.76 13.40 -9.77
N ALA A 72 15.04 13.21 -10.87
CA ALA A 72 14.77 14.26 -11.86
C ALA A 72 14.01 15.43 -11.25
N GLN A 73 13.03 15.14 -10.39
CA GLN A 73 12.26 16.18 -9.69
C GLN A 73 13.11 16.87 -8.61
N ALA A 74 13.94 16.14 -7.87
CA ALA A 74 14.86 16.73 -6.91
C ALA A 74 15.88 17.67 -7.57
N ALA A 75 16.33 17.36 -8.79
CA ALA A 75 17.25 18.20 -9.56
C ALA A 75 16.65 19.57 -9.97
N SER A 76 15.32 19.73 -9.89
CA SER A 76 14.68 21.04 -10.10
C SER A 76 14.95 22.04 -8.97
N GLY A 77 15.43 21.57 -7.80
CA GLY A 77 15.66 22.39 -6.62
C GLY A 77 14.41 22.67 -5.78
N GLU A 78 13.27 22.04 -6.12
CA GLU A 78 12.04 22.13 -5.34
C GLU A 78 12.23 21.45 -3.97
N GLU A 79 11.88 22.15 -2.89
CA GLU A 79 12.19 21.76 -1.50
C GLU A 79 11.56 20.42 -1.11
N LEU A 80 10.29 20.19 -1.45
CA LEU A 80 9.61 18.93 -1.14
C LEU A 80 10.21 17.77 -1.98
N ALA A 81 10.56 17.99 -3.24
CA ALA A 81 11.21 16.99 -4.08
C ALA A 81 12.59 16.58 -3.53
N LEU A 82 13.38 17.53 -3.01
CA LEU A 82 14.63 17.26 -2.31
C LEU A 82 14.40 16.41 -1.06
N ALA A 83 13.42 16.80 -0.22
CA ALA A 83 13.06 16.02 0.97
C ALA A 83 12.58 14.62 0.61
N VAL A 84 11.84 14.46 -0.49
CA VAL A 84 11.43 13.13 -0.97
C VAL A 84 12.63 12.29 -1.33
N ALA A 85 13.57 12.82 -2.13
CA ALA A 85 14.78 12.11 -2.52
C ALA A 85 15.61 11.67 -1.31
N GLU A 86 15.81 12.55 -0.33
CA GLU A 86 16.53 12.24 0.91
C GLU A 86 15.85 11.12 1.71
N ARG A 87 14.52 11.15 1.84
CA ARG A 87 13.76 10.17 2.66
C ARG A 87 13.67 8.79 1.99
N VAL A 88 13.78 8.72 0.67
CA VAL A 88 13.71 7.44 -0.06
C VAL A 88 15.06 6.83 -0.42
N GLN A 89 16.16 7.57 -0.32
CA GLN A 89 17.50 7.09 -0.71
C GLN A 89 17.91 5.77 -0.03
N ALA A 90 17.48 5.56 1.23
CA ALA A 90 17.82 4.38 2.03
C ALA A 90 16.72 3.30 2.01
N ARG A 91 15.73 3.42 1.12
CA ARG A 91 14.59 2.50 1.03
C ARG A 91 14.81 1.46 -0.07
N ASP A 92 14.32 0.25 0.20
CA ASP A 92 14.41 -0.86 -0.75
C ASP A 92 13.34 -0.79 -1.84
N SER A 93 13.47 -1.62 -2.87
CA SER A 93 12.47 -1.75 -3.94
C SER A 93 11.10 -2.16 -3.40
N ALA A 94 11.05 -2.93 -2.31
CA ALA A 94 9.81 -3.37 -1.68
C ALA A 94 9.03 -2.20 -1.07
N PHE A 95 9.71 -1.17 -0.54
CA PHE A 95 9.09 0.07 -0.08
C PHE A 95 8.45 0.83 -1.25
N LEU A 96 9.18 1.03 -2.35
CA LEU A 96 8.70 1.77 -3.53
C LEU A 96 7.53 1.07 -4.22
N LEU A 97 7.56 -0.27 -4.30
CA LEU A 97 6.46 -1.07 -4.84
C LEU A 97 5.13 -0.85 -4.11
N ARG A 98 5.13 -0.42 -2.84
CA ARG A 98 3.88 -0.10 -2.11
C ARG A 98 3.14 1.06 -2.78
N PHE A 99 3.87 2.09 -3.21
CA PHE A 99 3.32 3.29 -3.85
C PHE A 99 2.85 2.98 -5.27
N ILE A 100 3.65 2.21 -6.01
CA ILE A 100 3.35 1.77 -7.38
C ILE A 100 2.06 0.92 -7.39
N ARG A 101 1.95 -0.07 -6.49
CA ARG A 101 0.73 -0.87 -6.32
C ARG A 101 -0.47 -0.03 -5.93
N ALA A 102 -0.32 0.90 -4.98
CA ALA A 102 -1.39 1.79 -4.54
C ALA A 102 -1.90 2.75 -5.64
N ARG A 103 -1.16 2.87 -6.75
CA ARG A 103 -1.52 3.69 -7.91
C ARG A 103 -1.62 2.90 -9.20
N LYS A 104 -1.90 1.60 -9.12
CA LYS A 104 -2.18 0.73 -10.28
C LYS A 104 -1.07 0.79 -11.34
N PHE A 105 0.17 0.77 -10.89
CA PHE A 105 1.37 0.81 -11.74
C PHE A 105 1.52 2.10 -12.58
N ASP A 106 0.83 3.19 -12.21
CA ASP A 106 1.07 4.52 -12.74
C ASP A 106 2.20 5.21 -11.94
N VAL A 107 3.39 5.31 -12.54
CA VAL A 107 4.59 5.84 -11.89
C VAL A 107 4.44 7.32 -11.52
N GLY A 108 3.82 8.14 -12.37
CA GLY A 108 3.61 9.56 -12.08
C GLY A 108 2.69 9.76 -10.88
N ARG A 109 1.57 9.02 -10.82
CA ARG A 109 0.67 9.06 -9.66
C ARG A 109 1.30 8.45 -8.40
N ALA A 110 2.14 7.43 -8.55
CA ALA A 110 2.89 6.85 -7.43
C ALA A 110 3.86 7.87 -6.82
N TYR A 111 4.52 8.68 -7.65
CA TYR A 111 5.37 9.79 -7.20
C TYR A 111 4.57 10.85 -6.43
N GLU A 112 3.40 11.27 -6.92
CA GLU A 112 2.55 12.22 -6.18
C GLU A 112 2.07 11.67 -4.82
N LEU A 113 1.78 10.37 -4.74
CA LEU A 113 1.48 9.72 -3.44
C LEU A 113 2.71 9.72 -2.52
N LEU A 114 3.91 9.51 -3.07
CA LEU A 114 5.15 9.55 -2.31
C LEU A 114 5.45 10.95 -1.78
N LYS A 115 5.23 12.00 -2.59
CA LYS A 115 5.27 13.41 -2.13
C LYS A 115 4.33 13.65 -0.98
N GLY A 116 3.07 13.23 -1.09
CA GLY A 116 2.08 13.34 -0.01
C GLY A 116 2.52 12.63 1.27
N TYR A 117 3.10 11.43 1.16
CA TYR A 117 3.62 10.65 2.29
C TYR A 117 4.76 11.37 3.04
N VAL A 118 5.66 12.03 2.30
CA VAL A 118 6.76 12.81 2.90
C VAL A 118 6.25 14.12 3.46
N ASN A 119 5.40 14.83 2.72
CA ASN A 119 4.81 16.09 3.17
C ASN A 119 4.03 15.91 4.48
N PHE A 120 3.26 14.84 4.63
CA PHE A 120 2.55 14.53 5.87
C PHE A 120 3.49 14.42 7.08
N ARG A 121 4.67 13.81 6.90
CA ARG A 121 5.68 13.69 7.97
C ARG A 121 6.36 15.01 8.30
N LEU A 122 6.46 15.92 7.33
CA LEU A 122 7.02 17.25 7.55
C LEU A 122 6.00 18.17 8.23
N GLN A 123 4.71 18.00 7.94
CA GLN A 123 3.63 18.81 8.51
C GLN A 123 3.26 18.41 9.94
N TYR A 124 3.41 17.13 10.29
CA TYR A 124 3.02 16.58 11.59
C TYR A 124 4.20 15.87 12.28
N PRO A 125 5.30 16.58 12.60
CA PRO A 125 6.50 15.99 13.20
C PRO A 125 6.23 15.33 14.56
N GLU A 126 5.24 15.82 15.32
CA GLU A 126 4.82 15.27 16.62
C GLU A 126 4.39 13.79 16.53
N LEU A 127 3.88 13.36 15.36
CA LEU A 127 3.47 11.97 15.13
C LEU A 127 4.66 11.03 14.81
N PHE A 128 5.86 11.56 14.57
CA PHE A 128 6.99 10.77 14.03
C PHE A 128 8.32 10.96 14.76
N ASP A 129 8.65 12.16 15.22
CA ASP A 129 10.00 12.50 15.71
C ASP A 129 10.22 12.07 17.17
N SER A 130 9.16 12.05 18.00
CA SER A 130 9.20 11.69 19.43
C SER A 130 8.42 10.41 19.76
N LEU A 131 8.34 9.47 18.81
CA LEU A 131 7.67 8.18 19.02
C LEU A 131 8.39 7.35 20.10
N SER A 132 7.74 7.17 21.25
CA SER A 132 8.15 6.18 22.25
C SER A 132 7.55 4.82 21.91
N MET A 133 8.40 3.80 21.74
CA MET A 133 7.95 2.42 21.51
C MET A 133 7.12 1.88 22.69
N GLU A 134 7.39 2.37 23.90
CA GLU A 134 6.62 2.02 25.09
C GLU A 134 5.24 2.68 25.07
N ALA A 135 5.16 3.98 24.77
CA ALA A 135 3.88 4.68 24.66
C ALA A 135 3.01 4.08 23.55
N LEU A 136 3.58 3.83 22.37
CA LEU A 136 2.88 3.19 21.25
C LEU A 136 2.36 1.80 21.63
N ARG A 137 3.14 1.03 22.39
CA ARG A 137 2.70 -0.27 22.89
C ARG A 137 1.52 -0.13 23.85
N CYS A 138 1.57 0.81 24.78
CA CYS A 138 0.47 1.08 25.70
C CYS A 138 -0.82 1.43 24.94
N THR A 139 -0.74 2.31 23.94
CA THR A 139 -1.90 2.71 23.12
C THR A 139 -2.50 1.54 22.33
N ILE A 140 -1.65 0.69 21.72
CA ILE A 140 -2.10 -0.51 21.00
C ILE A 140 -2.70 -1.54 21.97
N GLU A 141 -2.09 -1.77 23.13
CA GLU A 141 -2.61 -2.69 24.15
C GLU A 141 -3.92 -2.20 24.78
N ALA A 142 -4.14 -0.88 24.83
CA ALA A 142 -5.42 -0.26 25.19
C ALA A 142 -6.51 -0.44 24.11
N GLY A 143 -6.16 -0.90 22.91
CA GLY A 143 -7.10 -1.22 21.82
C GLY A 143 -7.36 -0.08 20.84
N TYR A 144 -6.49 0.94 20.79
CA TYR A 144 -6.63 2.10 19.93
C TYR A 144 -5.49 2.19 18.90
N PRO A 145 -5.72 1.87 17.62
CA PRO A 145 -6.80 1.04 17.11
C PRO A 145 -6.56 -0.46 17.37
N GLY A 146 -7.63 -1.24 17.42
CA GLY A 146 -7.59 -2.69 17.39
C GLY A 146 -7.37 -3.21 15.97
N VAL A 147 -6.78 -4.40 15.84
CA VAL A 147 -6.59 -5.08 14.56
C VAL A 147 -7.09 -6.52 14.68
N LEU A 148 -8.03 -6.92 13.81
CA LEU A 148 -8.47 -8.31 13.79
C LEU A 148 -7.31 -9.23 13.39
N SER A 149 -7.20 -10.37 14.07
CA SER A 149 -6.18 -11.39 13.79
C SER A 149 -6.38 -12.10 12.46
N SER A 150 -7.61 -12.05 11.92
CA SER A 150 -8.00 -12.64 10.64
C SER A 150 -8.34 -11.55 9.63
N ARG A 151 -8.05 -11.82 8.37
CA ARG A 151 -8.49 -10.98 7.24
C ARG A 151 -9.97 -11.20 6.97
N ASP A 152 -10.59 -10.23 6.30
CA ASP A 152 -11.94 -10.43 5.77
C ASP A 152 -11.95 -11.32 4.50
N LYS A 153 -13.14 -11.55 3.93
CA LYS A 153 -13.29 -12.37 2.71
C LYS A 153 -12.56 -11.82 1.46
N TYR A 154 -12.09 -10.57 1.50
CA TYR A 154 -11.35 -9.93 0.42
C TYR A 154 -9.84 -9.86 0.70
N GLY A 155 -9.37 -10.43 1.81
CA GLY A 155 -7.96 -10.43 2.20
C GLY A 155 -7.49 -9.13 2.85
N ARG A 156 -8.41 -8.25 3.25
CA ARG A 156 -8.08 -6.95 3.86
C ARG A 156 -7.77 -7.11 5.35
N VAL A 157 -6.84 -6.30 5.85
CA VAL A 157 -6.67 -6.11 7.30
C VAL A 157 -7.84 -5.27 7.80
N VAL A 158 -8.52 -5.74 8.84
CA VAL A 158 -9.66 -5.04 9.43
C VAL A 158 -9.19 -4.35 10.70
N MET A 159 -9.19 -3.03 10.68
CA MET A 159 -8.92 -2.19 11.84
C MET A 159 -10.23 -1.85 12.54
N LEU A 160 -10.20 -1.81 13.86
CA LEU A 160 -11.34 -1.52 14.72
C LEU A 160 -11.01 -0.31 15.58
N PHE A 161 -11.99 0.56 15.75
CA PHE A 161 -11.92 1.66 16.71
C PHE A 161 -13.26 1.70 17.43
N ASN A 162 -13.28 1.38 18.72
CA ASN A 162 -14.48 1.49 19.54
C ASN A 162 -14.39 2.78 20.35
N ILE A 163 -15.26 3.75 20.07
CA ILE A 163 -15.26 5.03 20.78
C ILE A 163 -15.92 4.94 22.16
N GLU A 164 -16.62 3.84 22.46
CA GLU A 164 -17.23 3.62 23.76
C GLU A 164 -16.16 3.55 24.85
N ASN A 165 -16.23 4.46 25.83
CA ASN A 165 -15.26 4.64 26.91
C ASN A 165 -13.85 5.08 26.47
N TRP A 166 -13.71 5.70 25.29
CA TRP A 166 -12.47 6.39 24.95
C TRP A 166 -12.38 7.71 25.74
N HIS A 167 -11.34 7.83 26.57
CA HIS A 167 -11.02 9.03 27.33
C HIS A 167 -9.81 9.73 26.67
N CYS A 168 -10.05 10.85 25.99
CA CYS A 168 -9.01 11.59 25.27
C CYS A 168 -7.92 12.20 26.18
N GLU A 169 -8.17 12.25 27.48
CA GLU A 169 -7.19 12.67 28.50
C GLU A 169 -6.18 11.54 28.82
N GLU A 170 -6.53 10.28 28.54
CA GLU A 170 -5.66 9.11 28.78
C GLU A 170 -4.94 8.65 27.52
N VAL A 171 -5.64 8.66 26.37
CA VAL A 171 -5.08 8.38 25.04
C VAL A 171 -5.56 9.49 24.12
N THR A 172 -4.65 10.36 23.73
CA THR A 172 -4.94 11.51 22.85
C THR A 172 -5.28 11.04 21.43
N PHE A 173 -5.77 11.95 20.58
CA PHE A 173 -6.03 11.63 19.17
C PHE A 173 -4.74 11.45 18.35
N ASP A 174 -3.63 12.01 18.83
CA ASP A 174 -2.32 11.94 18.17
C ASP A 174 -1.61 10.60 18.46
N GLU A 175 -1.99 9.92 19.54
CA GLU A 175 -1.49 8.59 19.97
C GLU A 175 -2.24 7.44 19.28
#